data_AF-A0A3R8LNC4-F1
#
_entry.id   AF-A0A3R8LNC4-F1
#
_cell.length_a   1.000
_cell.length_b   1.000
_cell.length_c   1.000
_cell.angle_alpha   90.00
_cell.angle_beta   90.00
_cell.angle_gamma   90.00
#
_symmetry.space_group_name_H-M   'P 1'
#
loop_
_entity.id
_entity.type
_entity.pdbx_description
1 polymer ?
#
loop_
_entity_poly.entity_id
_entity_poly.type
_entity_poly.pdbx_seq_one_letter_code
_entity_poly.pdbx_strand_id
1 'polypeptide(L)'
;MDASLKTALQELDVVEKHIGIVDDPVRYKAVDEVYSLPRSRKGGLPNDEARQALRSHYARLSNMDKARLGDVEKQLIDARKSNIFQAEKLYRERQANALTAETLAKSERGEDVHHARNADDLFDQLDI
;
A
#
# COMPACT_ATOMS: atom_id res chain seq x y z
N MET A 1 -12.62 18.48 -13.24
CA MET A 1 -12.44 17.03 -13.43
C MET A 1 -10.99 16.69 -13.76
N ASP A 2 -10.38 17.37 -14.74
CA ASP A 2 -9.02 17.12 -15.23
C ASP A 2 -7.91 17.18 -14.15
N ALA A 3 -7.93 18.20 -13.30
CA ALA A 3 -6.96 18.32 -12.20
C ALA A 3 -7.05 17.16 -11.19
N SER A 4 -8.27 16.71 -10.87
CA SER A 4 -8.50 15.60 -9.94
C SER A 4 -7.99 14.27 -10.50
N LEU A 5 -8.09 14.08 -11.82
CA LEU A 5 -7.56 12.91 -12.51
C LEU A 5 -6.02 12.93 -12.56
N LYS A 6 -5.40 14.08 -12.84
CA LYS A 6 -3.93 14.22 -12.82
C LYS A 6 -3.36 13.93 -11.44
N THR A 7 -3.98 14.46 -10.39
CA THR A 7 -3.59 14.15 -9.00
C THR A 7 -3.74 12.66 -8.71
N ALA A 8 -4.82 12.03 -9.16
CA ALA A 8 -5.02 10.60 -9.00
C ALA A 8 -3.91 9.78 -9.72
N LEU A 9 -3.52 10.14 -10.95
CA LEU A 9 -2.42 9.42 -11.61
C LEU A 9 -1.10 9.57 -10.86
N GLN A 10 -0.78 10.79 -10.42
CA GLN A 10 0.43 11.04 -9.63
C GLN A 10 0.45 10.27 -8.30
N GLU A 11 -0.69 10.17 -7.62
CA GLU A 11 -0.84 9.38 -6.40
C GLU A 11 -0.59 7.87 -6.68
N LEU A 12 -1.01 7.33 -7.82
CA LEU A 12 -0.69 5.94 -8.21
C LEU A 12 0.80 5.75 -8.52
N ASP A 13 1.45 6.71 -9.19
CA ASP A 13 2.90 6.66 -9.45
C ASP A 13 3.70 6.63 -8.13
N VAL A 14 3.24 7.39 -7.13
CA VAL A 14 3.83 7.38 -5.79
C VAL A 14 3.69 6.00 -5.13
N VAL A 15 2.52 5.37 -5.26
CA VAL A 15 2.29 4.00 -4.75
C VAL A 15 3.23 3.01 -5.43
N GLU A 16 3.35 3.05 -6.76
CA GLU A 16 4.25 2.17 -7.51
C GLU A 16 5.71 2.32 -7.05
N LYS A 17 6.18 3.56 -6.91
CA LYS A 17 7.53 3.82 -6.39
C LYS A 17 7.74 3.24 -5.00
N HIS A 18 6.75 3.38 -4.12
CA HIS A 18 6.83 2.88 -2.75
C HIS A 18 6.76 1.36 -2.66
N ILE A 19 6.11 0.67 -3.61
CA ILE A 19 6.17 -0.79 -3.71
C ILE A 19 7.63 -1.25 -3.84
N GLY A 20 8.43 -0.60 -4.68
CA GLY A 20 9.86 -0.90 -4.79
C GLY A 20 10.69 -0.54 -3.55
N ILE A 21 10.20 0.35 -2.69
CA ILE A 21 10.88 0.70 -1.43
C ILE A 21 10.53 -0.32 -0.35
N VAL A 22 9.25 -0.66 -0.18
CA VAL A 22 8.80 -1.62 0.84
C VAL A 22 9.30 -3.03 0.58
N ASP A 23 9.50 -3.39 -0.69
CA ASP A 23 10.02 -4.71 -1.03
C ASP A 23 11.48 -4.86 -0.58
N ASP A 24 12.27 -3.78 -0.45
CA ASP A 24 13.64 -3.77 0.09
C ASP A 24 13.62 -3.52 1.62
N PRO A 25 13.84 -4.55 2.46
CA PRO A 25 13.66 -4.42 3.91
C PRO A 25 14.63 -3.44 4.56
N VAL A 26 15.87 -3.33 4.06
CA VAL A 26 16.88 -2.40 4.58
C VAL A 26 16.49 -0.96 4.28
N ARG A 27 16.03 -0.68 3.05
CA ARG A 27 15.50 0.65 2.70
C ARG A 27 14.25 0.98 3.48
N TYR A 28 13.35 0.01 3.63
CA TYR A 28 12.08 0.24 4.28
C TYR A 28 12.22 0.43 5.81
N LYS A 29 13.21 -0.19 6.44
CA LYS A 29 13.57 0.07 7.84
C LYS A 29 13.89 1.55 8.09
N ALA A 30 14.62 2.20 7.19
CA ALA A 30 14.89 3.63 7.31
C ALA A 30 13.60 4.47 7.23
N VAL A 31 12.63 4.06 6.40
CA VAL A 31 11.30 4.69 6.38
C VAL A 31 10.58 4.50 7.70
N ASP A 32 10.62 3.31 8.29
CA ASP A 32 9.98 3.02 9.57
C ASP A 32 10.51 3.91 10.71
N GLU A 33 11.83 4.10 10.77
CA GLU A 33 12.49 4.96 11.75
C GLU A 33 12.06 6.43 11.62
N VAL A 34 11.89 6.93 10.39
CA VAL A 34 11.39 8.29 10.11
C VAL A 34 9.94 8.46 10.60
N TYR A 35 9.12 7.42 10.49
CA TYR A 35 7.72 7.43 10.90
C TYR A 35 7.52 6.90 12.34
N SER A 36 8.45 7.19 13.26
CA SER A 36 8.44 6.67 14.64
C SER A 36 7.34 7.24 15.56
N LEU A 37 6.78 8.42 15.27
CA LEU A 37 5.78 9.04 16.14
C LEU A 37 4.40 8.37 16.01
N PRO A 38 3.61 8.23 17.11
CA PRO A 38 2.26 7.64 17.03
C PRO A 38 1.32 8.32 16.03
N ARG A 39 1.44 9.65 15.86
CA ARG A 39 0.62 10.42 14.90
C ARG A 39 0.89 10.09 13.44
N SER A 40 2.10 9.61 13.13
CA SER A 40 2.54 9.23 11.78
C SER A 40 2.39 7.73 11.53
N ARG A 41 1.72 6.98 12.43
CA ARG A 41 1.54 5.54 12.33
C ARG A 41 0.07 5.15 12.31
N LYS A 42 -0.24 4.02 11.69
CA LYS A 42 -1.58 3.41 11.66
C LYS A 42 -1.45 1.89 11.79
N GLY A 43 -2.02 1.35 12.88
CA GLY A 43 -1.90 -0.08 13.21
C GLY A 43 -0.46 -0.49 13.49
N GLY A 44 0.32 0.39 14.14
CA GLY A 44 1.73 0.11 14.44
C GLY A 44 2.69 0.26 13.26
N LEU A 45 2.22 0.49 12.04
CA LEU A 45 3.05 0.63 10.83
C LEU A 45 3.13 2.09 10.36
N PRO A 46 4.18 2.47 9.59
CA PRO A 46 4.27 3.78 8.96
C PRO A 46 3.04 4.14 8.15
N ASN A 47 2.49 5.35 8.36
CA ASN A 47 1.50 5.95 7.49
C ASN A 47 2.21 6.79 6.40
N ASP A 48 3.00 6.11 5.59
CA ASP A 48 3.81 6.66 4.49
C ASP A 48 2.96 7.23 3.34
N GLU A 49 3.62 7.79 2.32
CA GLU A 49 2.91 8.44 1.20
C GLU A 49 2.06 7.45 0.40
N ALA A 50 2.48 6.19 0.25
CA ALA A 50 1.67 5.18 -0.44
C ALA A 50 0.34 4.92 0.27
N ARG A 51 0.36 4.77 1.60
CA ARG A 51 -0.88 4.63 2.39
C ARG A 51 -1.76 5.86 2.32
N GLN A 52 -1.15 7.04 2.33
CA GLN A 52 -1.88 8.30 2.19
C GLN A 52 -2.52 8.42 0.80
N ALA A 53 -1.79 8.06 -0.26
CA ALA A 53 -2.25 8.06 -1.64
C ALA A 53 -3.41 7.07 -1.86
N LEU A 54 -3.28 5.81 -1.42
CA LEU A 54 -4.35 4.81 -1.52
C LEU A 54 -5.63 5.26 -0.78
N ARG A 55 -5.48 5.82 0.42
CA ARG A 55 -6.61 6.38 1.18
C ARG A 55 -7.24 7.59 0.48
N SER A 56 -6.42 8.49 -0.08
CA SER A 56 -6.89 9.65 -0.87
C SER A 56 -7.69 9.20 -2.09
N HIS A 57 -7.17 8.22 -2.82
CA HIS A 57 -7.85 7.59 -3.95
C HIS A 57 -9.20 7.00 -3.60
N TYR A 58 -9.25 6.18 -2.54
CA TYR A 58 -10.49 5.58 -2.08
C TYR A 58 -11.53 6.64 -1.72
N ALA A 59 -11.12 7.71 -1.04
CA ALA A 59 -12.00 8.83 -0.71
C ALA A 59 -12.50 9.57 -1.96
N ARG A 60 -11.64 9.78 -2.96
CA ARG A 60 -12.00 10.40 -4.24
C ARG A 60 -13.03 9.57 -5.00
N LEU A 61 -12.86 8.25 -5.05
CA LEU A 61 -13.84 7.32 -5.63
C LEU A 61 -15.16 7.34 -4.87
N SER A 62 -15.11 7.33 -3.54
CA SER A 62 -16.30 7.40 -2.67
C SER A 62 -17.07 8.71 -2.85
N ASN A 63 -16.38 9.82 -3.15
CA ASN A 63 -17.04 11.08 -3.47
C ASN A 63 -17.66 11.07 -4.87
N MET A 64 -17.00 10.45 -5.85
CA MET A 64 -17.56 10.26 -7.19
C MET A 64 -18.82 9.38 -7.15
N ASP A 65 -18.84 8.38 -6.26
CA ASP A 65 -19.99 7.53 -5.98
C ASP A 65 -21.19 8.25 -5.36
N LYS A 66 -21.06 9.52 -4.93
CA LYS A 66 -22.21 10.31 -4.47
C LYS A 66 -22.92 11.04 -5.62
N ALA A 67 -22.30 11.11 -6.80
CA ALA A 67 -22.91 11.74 -7.97
C ALA A 67 -24.07 10.87 -8.52
N ARG A 68 -24.99 11.53 -9.24
CA ARG A 68 -26.04 10.84 -10.00
C ARG A 68 -25.43 10.22 -11.25
N LEU A 69 -25.03 8.96 -11.13
CA LEU A 69 -24.39 8.15 -12.17
C LEU A 69 -25.34 7.04 -12.61
N GLY A 70 -25.15 6.53 -13.82
CA GLY A 70 -25.85 5.33 -14.29
C GLY A 70 -25.34 4.06 -13.59
N ASP A 71 -26.11 2.98 -13.67
CA ASP A 71 -25.81 1.72 -12.97
C ASP A 71 -24.44 1.13 -13.37
N VAL A 72 -24.07 1.22 -14.65
CA VAL A 72 -22.78 0.75 -15.16
C VAL A 72 -21.61 1.55 -14.54
N GLU A 73 -21.76 2.87 -14.43
CA GLU A 73 -20.74 3.73 -13.84
C GLU A 73 -20.60 3.48 -12.34
N LYS A 74 -21.71 3.22 -11.64
CA LYS A 74 -21.70 2.80 -10.24
C LYS A 74 -20.94 1.49 -10.03
N GLN A 75 -21.27 0.47 -10.82
CA GLN A 75 -20.58 -0.82 -10.78
C GLN A 75 -19.07 -0.67 -11.02
N LEU A 76 -18.67 0.16 -11.98
CA LEU A 76 -17.26 0.45 -12.23
C LEU A 76 -16.58 1.12 -11.03
N ILE A 77 -17.24 2.07 -10.37
CA ILE A 77 -16.70 2.75 -9.19
C ILE A 77 -16.54 1.76 -8.03
N ASP A 78 -17.51 0.89 -7.81
CA ASP A 78 -17.43 -0.12 -6.75
C ASP A 78 -16.31 -1.13 -6.99
N ALA A 79 -16.13 -1.61 -8.23
CA ALA A 79 -14.98 -2.43 -8.60
C ALA A 79 -13.66 -1.71 -8.29
N ARG A 80 -13.55 -0.42 -8.62
CA ARG A 80 -12.35 0.38 -8.34
C ARG A 80 -12.12 0.60 -6.85
N LYS A 81 -13.16 0.85 -6.05
CA LYS A 81 -13.08 0.95 -4.59
C LYS A 81 -12.57 -0.35 -3.99
N SER A 82 -13.11 -1.48 -4.44
CA SER A 82 -12.65 -2.81 -4.03
C SER A 82 -11.17 -3.02 -4.34
N ASN A 83 -10.72 -2.69 -5.57
CA ASN A 83 -9.32 -2.82 -5.96
C ASN A 83 -8.37 -1.97 -5.10
N ILE A 84 -8.73 -0.71 -4.82
CA ILE A 84 -7.91 0.16 -3.96
C ILE A 84 -7.87 -0.36 -2.52
N PHE A 85 -8.98 -0.89 -2.02
CA PHE A 85 -9.03 -1.50 -0.69
C PHE A 85 -8.11 -2.73 -0.61
N GLN A 86 -8.12 -3.60 -1.62
CA GLN A 86 -7.20 -4.75 -1.68
C GLN A 86 -5.75 -4.30 -1.81
N ALA A 87 -5.46 -3.29 -2.63
CA ALA A 87 -4.11 -2.72 -2.75
C ALA A 87 -3.60 -2.16 -1.41
N GLU A 88 -4.44 -1.46 -0.64
CA GLU A 88 -4.09 -1.00 0.71
C GLU A 88 -3.78 -2.18 1.63
N LYS A 89 -4.62 -3.22 1.63
CA LYS A 89 -4.42 -4.42 2.44
C LYS A 89 -3.05 -5.07 2.14
N LEU A 90 -2.79 -5.34 0.87
CA LEU A 90 -1.53 -5.96 0.40
C LEU A 90 -0.31 -5.10 0.72
N TYR A 91 -0.41 -3.78 0.55
CA TYR A 91 0.70 -2.89 0.86
C TYR A 91 1.04 -2.94 2.35
N ARG A 92 0.04 -2.92 3.25
CA ARG A 92 0.29 -3.05 4.70
C ARG A 92 0.94 -4.39 5.06
N GLU A 93 0.54 -5.47 4.41
CA GLU A 93 1.15 -6.78 4.61
C GLU A 93 2.62 -6.72 4.21
N ARG A 94 2.95 -6.16 3.04
CA ARG A 94 4.35 -5.93 2.64
C ARG A 94 5.12 -5.09 3.66
N GLN A 95 4.53 -4.01 4.19
CA GLN A 95 5.16 -3.21 5.24
C GLN A 95 5.48 -4.04 6.48
N ALA A 96 4.53 -4.88 6.94
CA ALA A 96 4.74 -5.74 8.10
C ALA A 96 5.86 -6.76 7.86
N ASN A 97 5.94 -7.29 6.65
CA ASN A 97 6.89 -8.36 6.30
C ASN A 97 8.30 -7.85 6.13
N ALA A 98 8.47 -6.69 5.49
CA ALA A 98 9.73 -5.95 5.50
C ALA A 98 10.19 -5.63 6.93
N LEU A 99 9.21 -5.46 7.84
CA LEU A 99 9.30 -5.22 9.28
C LEU A 99 9.89 -6.35 10.15
N THR A 100 9.85 -7.61 9.68
CA THR A 100 10.12 -8.74 10.57
C THR A 100 11.61 -8.92 10.84
N ALA A 101 11.94 -9.43 12.03
CA ALA A 101 13.32 -9.71 12.41
C ALA A 101 13.99 -10.71 11.45
N GLU A 102 13.23 -11.69 10.95
CA GLU A 102 13.71 -12.67 9.98
C GLU A 102 14.05 -12.02 8.63
N THR A 103 13.13 -11.25 8.07
CA THR A 103 13.32 -10.57 6.78
C THR A 103 14.49 -9.60 6.83
N LEU A 104 14.61 -8.81 7.91
CA LEU A 104 15.73 -7.90 8.10
C LEU A 104 17.07 -8.66 8.22
N ALA A 105 17.11 -9.74 9.00
CA ALA A 105 18.33 -10.54 9.15
C ALA A 105 18.76 -11.24 7.86
N LYS A 106 17.82 -11.73 7.04
CA LYS A 106 18.09 -12.30 5.71
C LYS A 106 18.68 -11.23 4.78
N SER A 107 18.07 -10.04 4.75
CA SER A 107 18.55 -8.92 3.94
C SER A 107 19.95 -8.47 4.33
N GLU A 108 20.27 -8.38 5.64
CA GLU A 108 21.61 -8.04 6.14
C GLU A 108 22.69 -9.06 5.74
N ARG A 109 22.32 -10.33 5.55
CA ARG A 109 23.21 -11.39 5.04
C ARG A 109 23.34 -11.41 3.52
N GLY A 110 22.63 -10.54 2.80
CA GLY A 110 22.59 -10.52 1.34
C GLY A 110 21.81 -11.69 0.73
N GLU A 111 20.95 -12.35 1.50
CA GLU A 111 20.03 -13.37 1.00
C GLU A 111 18.88 -12.68 0.26
N ASP A 112 18.46 -13.23 -0.88
CA ASP A 112 17.31 -12.71 -1.63
C ASP A 112 16.03 -12.89 -0.78
N VAL A 113 15.44 -11.77 -0.37
CA VAL A 113 14.26 -11.73 0.51
C VAL A 113 12.95 -11.63 -0.27
N HIS A 114 13.01 -11.51 -1.60
CA HIS A 114 11.84 -11.28 -2.44
C HIS A 114 11.20 -12.58 -2.89
N HIS A 115 10.52 -13.29 -2.00
CA HIS A 115 9.88 -14.55 -2.36
C HIS A 115 8.42 -14.71 -1.95
N ALA A 116 7.61 -13.65 -1.87
CA ALA A 116 6.17 -13.83 -1.92
C ALA A 116 5.62 -13.50 -3.31
N ARG A 117 5.36 -14.54 -4.10
CA ARG A 117 4.84 -14.44 -5.47
C ARG A 117 3.42 -13.89 -5.53
N ASN A 118 2.67 -14.01 -4.43
CA ASN A 118 1.32 -13.48 -4.26
C ASN A 118 0.99 -13.38 -2.75
N ALA A 119 -0.25 -12.95 -2.45
CA ALA A 119 -0.74 -12.80 -1.08
C ALA A 119 -0.79 -14.14 -0.32
N ASP A 120 -1.13 -15.23 -1.01
CA ASP A 120 -1.22 -16.55 -0.40
C ASP A 120 0.17 -17.07 0.03
N ASP A 121 1.18 -16.91 -0.83
CA ASP A 121 2.59 -17.20 -0.55
C ASP A 121 3.12 -16.34 0.63
N LEU A 122 2.56 -15.14 0.78
CA LEU A 122 2.88 -14.25 1.89
C LEU A 122 2.26 -14.72 3.21
N PHE A 123 0.99 -15.15 3.20
CA PHE A 123 0.32 -15.69 4.38
C PHE A 123 0.95 -17.01 4.83
N ASP A 124 1.25 -17.89 3.87
CA ASP A 124 1.96 -19.15 4.11
C ASP A 124 3.34 -18.93 4.75
N GLN A 125 4.08 -17.91 4.32
CA GLN A 125 5.37 -17.54 4.89
C GLN A 125 5.29 -16.94 6.29
N LEU A 126 4.11 -16.45 6.70
CA LEU A 126 3.87 -15.81 7.99
C LEU A 126 3.16 -16.73 8.99
N ASP A 127 2.84 -17.96 8.61
CA ASP A 127 2.12 -18.96 9.42
C ASP A 127 0.77 -18.42 9.96
N ILE A 128 0.03 -17.67 9.13
CA ILE A 128 -1.28 -17.07 9.46
C ILE A 128 -2.35 -17.29 8.40
#